data_AF-A0A9D5TCR7-F1
#
_entry.id   AF-A0A9D5TCR7-F1
#
_cell.length_a   1.000
_cell.length_b   1.000
_cell.length_c   1.000
_cell.angle_alpha   90.00
_cell.angle_beta   90.00
_cell.angle_gamma   90.00
#
_symmetry.space_group_name_H-M   'P 1'
#
loop_
_entity.id
_entity.type
_entity.pdbx_description
1 polymer ?
#
loop_
_entity_poly.entity_id
_entity_poly.type
_entity_poly.pdbx_seq_one_letter_code
_entity_poly.pdbx_strand_id
1 'polypeptide(L)'
;MDNIYVIGHRNPDTDSIVGAMAYAALRNALGDREYEAACLGQVSDETQIVLNCFGFQPPQRINNVYTQVKDLDFDTPPVFSTAVTTGRAWEELGRYDGIQAIPIANEDGTLYGMLSRTDVADYNMNLVSAGRLNAVPLFNVLSVLEGKVLNEAGELTDEISGDVTIALPQSRENLLFNSRETVVLCGHQPDMIRRALEMNVNCLVLCQAELSEELRQLPTKTCIISTPFDAYRAARLIFQSIPIGRISGGQNLVCFHLEDRVDDVKEKMLKHRFSSYPILDENEKVVGVLSRYHLLRPRRKRVVLVDHNEAAQSVPGLEEAEILEIIDHHRLADIQTTNPIYVRNEPVGSTNTIIAGMFQDKGLMPSEKMAGMMAAAILSDTVMFKSPTCTERDIRTAERMARIANISLDELGREIFSASLESKTVKDLLLSDYKEFHIAGHDLAVSQITCVDSPRMLERKEEFLAEMRALAEQKGFSMMILMLTDVLMEGTQIIYLGDDEIIHQAFNVMPKDNTLFLPKVMSRKKQVIPMLSALWG
;
A
#
# COMPACT_ATOMS: atom_id res chain seq x y z
N MET A 1 -0.62 -13.16 7.23
CA MET A 1 0.78 -13.02 7.66
C MET A 1 1.29 -11.81 6.92
N ASP A 2 1.68 -10.78 7.65
CA ASP A 2 2.03 -9.50 7.05
C ASP A 2 3.49 -9.56 6.60
N ASN A 3 3.78 -9.22 5.36
CA ASN A 3 5.14 -9.29 4.83
C ASN A 3 6.07 -8.33 5.62
N ILE A 4 7.31 -8.76 5.87
CA ILE A 4 8.38 -7.95 6.44
C ILE A 4 9.23 -7.44 5.28
N TYR A 5 9.19 -6.15 5.02
CA TYR A 5 9.94 -5.56 3.92
C TYR A 5 11.39 -5.30 4.32
N VAL A 6 12.33 -5.83 3.56
CA VAL A 6 13.76 -5.51 3.66
C VAL A 6 14.06 -4.43 2.63
N ILE A 7 14.49 -3.25 3.09
CA ILE A 7 14.63 -2.07 2.25
C ILE A 7 16.01 -1.42 2.38
N GLY A 8 16.54 -1.03 1.22
CA GLY A 8 17.68 -0.14 1.08
C GLY A 8 17.30 1.33 1.21
N HIS A 9 18.26 2.24 1.02
CA HIS A 9 18.00 3.68 1.02
C HIS A 9 17.19 4.14 -0.20
N ARG A 10 16.74 5.39 -0.14
CA ARG A 10 15.79 6.01 -1.09
C ARG A 10 16.33 6.13 -2.50
N ASN A 11 17.65 6.28 -2.65
CA ASN A 11 18.33 6.41 -3.94
C ASN A 11 19.18 5.15 -4.17
N PRO A 12 18.55 3.98 -4.37
CA PRO A 12 19.19 2.69 -4.24
C PRO A 12 20.37 2.55 -5.21
N ASP A 13 21.49 2.10 -4.66
CA ASP A 13 22.66 1.63 -5.36
C ASP A 13 22.68 0.08 -5.39
N THR A 14 23.78 -0.48 -5.91
CA THR A 14 23.94 -1.93 -6.00
C THR A 14 24.05 -2.57 -4.61
N ASP A 15 24.70 -1.93 -3.64
CA ASP A 15 24.90 -2.51 -2.31
C ASP A 15 23.58 -2.62 -1.53
N SER A 16 22.79 -1.55 -1.51
CA SER A 16 21.47 -1.51 -0.87
C SER A 16 20.48 -2.51 -1.47
N ILE A 17 20.41 -2.63 -2.81
CA ILE A 17 19.48 -3.56 -3.50
C ILE A 17 19.87 -5.00 -3.28
N VAL A 18 21.13 -5.35 -3.53
CA VAL A 18 21.62 -6.72 -3.33
C VAL A 18 21.59 -7.08 -1.86
N GLY A 19 21.91 -6.14 -0.97
CA GLY A 19 21.84 -6.32 0.48
C GLY A 19 20.42 -6.69 0.92
N ALA A 20 19.40 -6.01 0.39
CA ALA A 20 18.01 -6.32 0.72
C ALA A 20 17.62 -7.73 0.25
N MET A 21 18.01 -8.09 -0.97
CA MET A 21 17.75 -9.42 -1.55
C MET A 21 18.49 -10.54 -0.82
N ALA A 22 19.77 -10.33 -0.51
CA ALA A 22 20.61 -11.29 0.20
C ALA A 22 20.12 -11.50 1.64
N TYR A 23 19.73 -10.43 2.33
CA TYR A 23 19.19 -10.51 3.69
C TYR A 23 17.83 -11.21 3.73
N ALA A 24 16.92 -10.87 2.82
CA ALA A 24 15.66 -11.58 2.69
C ALA A 24 15.87 -13.08 2.39
N ALA A 25 16.80 -13.41 1.49
CA ALA A 25 17.16 -14.80 1.19
C ALA A 25 17.72 -15.55 2.41
N LEU A 26 18.56 -14.89 3.22
CA LEU A 26 19.08 -15.46 4.47
C LEU A 26 17.95 -15.81 5.44
N ARG A 27 17.03 -14.88 5.70
CA ARG A 27 15.91 -15.09 6.64
C ARG A 27 14.94 -16.16 6.15
N ASN A 28 14.62 -16.15 4.87
CA ASN A 28 13.80 -17.19 4.26
C ASN A 28 14.44 -18.58 4.37
N ALA A 29 15.77 -18.69 4.23
CA ALA A 29 16.50 -19.96 4.41
C ALA A 29 16.49 -20.47 5.86
N LEU A 30 16.32 -19.58 6.85
CA LEU A 30 16.19 -19.92 8.27
C LEU A 30 14.77 -20.34 8.67
N GLY A 31 13.80 -20.27 7.75
CA GLY A 31 12.39 -20.61 7.99
C GLY A 31 11.48 -19.40 8.20
N ASP A 32 12.03 -18.18 8.24
CA ASP A 32 11.27 -16.95 8.38
C ASP A 32 10.75 -16.49 7.00
N ARG A 33 9.75 -17.19 6.47
CA ARG A 33 9.23 -17.00 5.10
C ARG A 33 8.45 -15.69 4.85
N GLU A 34 8.48 -14.77 5.80
CA GLU A 34 7.76 -13.48 5.73
C GLU A 34 8.62 -12.35 5.14
N TYR A 35 9.92 -12.57 4.92
CA TYR A 35 10.86 -11.52 4.50
C TYR A 35 10.87 -11.35 2.98
N GLU A 36 10.54 -10.15 2.51
CA GLU A 36 10.54 -9.77 1.10
C GLU A 36 11.44 -8.56 0.85
N ALA A 37 12.32 -8.65 -0.14
CA ALA A 37 13.13 -7.51 -0.55
C ALA A 37 12.27 -6.50 -1.33
N ALA A 38 12.45 -5.22 -1.04
CA ALA A 38 11.80 -4.12 -1.74
C ALA A 38 12.78 -2.97 -2.03
N CYS A 39 12.50 -2.19 -3.07
CA CYS A 39 13.27 -1.01 -3.44
C CYS A 39 12.42 0.27 -3.34
N LEU A 40 13.08 1.41 -3.07
CA LEU A 40 12.40 2.70 -2.88
C LEU A 40 12.47 3.59 -4.13
N GLY A 41 13.61 3.56 -4.81
CA GLY A 41 13.90 4.37 -5.99
C GLY A 41 13.94 3.57 -7.30
N GLN A 42 14.34 4.25 -8.37
CA GLN A 42 14.63 3.60 -9.65
C GLN A 42 15.92 2.79 -9.51
N VAL A 43 15.91 1.56 -10.01
CA VAL A 43 17.11 0.71 -10.09
C VAL A 43 18.07 1.33 -11.10
N SER A 44 19.32 1.54 -10.69
CA SER A 44 20.36 2.11 -11.56
C SER A 44 20.70 1.15 -12.71
N ASP A 45 21.22 1.67 -13.83
CA ASP A 45 21.67 0.83 -14.96
C ASP A 45 22.71 -0.20 -14.52
N GLU A 46 23.63 0.22 -13.64
CA GLU A 46 24.64 -0.63 -13.02
C GLU A 46 24.01 -1.80 -12.27
N THR A 47 23.08 -1.51 -11.36
CA THR A 47 22.39 -2.52 -10.57
C THR A 47 21.54 -3.43 -11.47
N GLN A 48 20.92 -2.89 -12.52
CA GLN A 48 20.14 -3.68 -13.48
C GLN A 48 21.02 -4.67 -14.26
N ILE A 49 22.27 -4.30 -14.58
CA ILE A 49 23.23 -5.21 -15.20
C ILE A 49 23.59 -6.34 -14.26
N VAL A 50 23.89 -6.03 -12.99
CA VAL A 50 24.16 -7.06 -11.97
C VAL A 50 22.98 -8.03 -11.87
N LEU A 51 21.75 -7.52 -11.80
CA LEU A 51 20.54 -8.34 -11.78
C LEU A 51 20.43 -9.24 -13.03
N ASN A 52 20.69 -8.68 -14.22
CA ASN A 52 20.64 -9.40 -15.49
C ASN A 52 21.72 -10.50 -15.58
N CYS A 53 22.96 -10.20 -15.19
CA CYS A 53 24.08 -11.16 -15.22
C CYS A 53 23.78 -12.41 -14.38
N PHE A 54 23.08 -12.25 -13.26
CA PHE A 54 22.73 -13.37 -12.37
C PHE A 54 21.28 -13.88 -12.55
N GLY A 55 20.51 -13.27 -13.46
CA GLY A 55 19.15 -13.69 -13.81
C GLY A 55 18.12 -13.46 -12.71
N PHE A 56 18.24 -12.35 -11.97
CA PHE A 56 17.27 -11.89 -10.99
C PHE A 56 16.38 -10.79 -11.56
N GLN A 57 15.13 -10.74 -11.10
CA GLN A 57 14.25 -9.60 -11.33
C GLN A 57 14.51 -8.53 -10.24
N PRO A 58 14.35 -7.25 -10.57
CA PRO A 58 14.44 -6.20 -9.56
C PRO A 58 13.37 -6.40 -8.47
N PRO A 59 13.67 -6.07 -7.19
CA PRO A 59 12.70 -6.11 -6.12
C PRO A 59 11.46 -5.27 -6.41
N GLN A 60 10.34 -5.60 -5.76
CA GLN A 60 9.13 -4.78 -5.87
C GLN A 60 9.41 -3.37 -5.36
N ARG A 61 8.96 -2.37 -6.11
CA ARG A 61 9.03 -0.97 -5.67
C ARG A 61 7.94 -0.66 -4.67
N ILE A 62 8.31 -0.10 -3.52
CA ILE A 62 7.39 0.45 -2.53
C ILE A 62 7.60 1.97 -2.42
N ASN A 63 6.50 2.71 -2.31
CA ASN A 63 6.56 4.19 -2.30
C ASN A 63 6.45 4.78 -0.90
N ASN A 64 5.86 4.03 0.04
CA ASN A 64 5.65 4.45 1.42
C ASN A 64 5.30 3.24 2.30
N VAL A 65 5.36 3.44 3.60
CA VAL A 65 4.91 2.48 4.63
C VAL A 65 3.91 3.11 5.60
N TYR A 66 3.15 4.10 5.13
CA TYR A 66 2.10 4.74 5.93
C TYR A 66 1.02 3.74 6.33
N THR A 67 0.41 3.98 7.47
CA THR A 67 -0.69 3.19 7.99
C THR A 67 -1.96 3.48 7.18
N GLN A 68 -2.59 2.43 6.68
CA GLN A 68 -3.81 2.50 5.88
C GLN A 68 -4.97 1.78 6.58
N VAL A 69 -6.20 1.94 6.09
CA VAL A 69 -7.39 1.29 6.67
C VAL A 69 -7.26 -0.24 6.67
N LYS A 70 -6.66 -0.84 5.64
CA LYS A 70 -6.37 -2.28 5.60
C LYS A 70 -5.46 -2.78 6.72
N ASP A 71 -4.69 -1.89 7.34
CA ASP A 71 -3.79 -2.21 8.46
C ASP A 71 -4.52 -2.10 9.82
N LEU A 72 -5.82 -1.75 9.81
CA LEU A 72 -6.66 -1.69 11.00
C LEU A 72 -7.40 -3.01 11.24
N ASP A 73 -7.60 -3.34 12.51
CA ASP A 73 -8.48 -4.44 12.92
C ASP A 73 -9.92 -3.93 12.99
N PHE A 74 -10.58 -3.86 11.83
CA PHE A 74 -11.95 -3.37 11.69
C PHE A 74 -12.98 -4.52 11.69
N ASP A 75 -14.24 -4.20 11.99
CA ASP A 75 -15.29 -5.21 12.13
C ASP A 75 -15.86 -5.62 10.77
N THR A 76 -16.22 -6.90 10.65
CA THR A 76 -16.82 -7.48 9.43
C THR A 76 -18.22 -8.07 9.72
N PRO A 77 -19.22 -7.23 10.05
CA PRO A 77 -20.59 -7.68 10.27
C PRO A 77 -21.21 -8.27 9.00
N PRO A 78 -22.32 -9.03 9.13
CA PRO A 78 -23.10 -9.44 7.98
C PRO A 78 -23.58 -8.21 7.20
N VAL A 79 -23.56 -8.29 5.88
CA VAL A 79 -24.08 -7.23 5.01
C VAL A 79 -25.54 -7.56 4.69
N PHE A 80 -26.46 -6.62 4.92
CA PHE A 80 -27.87 -6.83 4.61
C PHE A 80 -28.23 -6.43 3.19
N SER A 81 -29.25 -7.07 2.63
CA SER A 81 -29.96 -6.54 1.46
C SER A 81 -31.10 -5.63 1.90
N THR A 82 -31.54 -4.75 1.00
CA THR A 82 -32.66 -3.81 1.25
C THR A 82 -33.98 -4.50 1.60
N ALA A 83 -34.15 -5.76 1.21
CA ALA A 83 -35.35 -6.56 1.42
C ALA A 83 -35.48 -7.18 2.82
N VAL A 84 -34.38 -7.23 3.59
CA VAL A 84 -34.37 -7.81 4.95
C VAL A 84 -35.41 -7.13 5.83
N THR A 85 -36.12 -7.90 6.65
CA THR A 85 -37.13 -7.37 7.57
C THR A 85 -36.48 -6.62 8.72
N THR A 86 -37.15 -5.56 9.19
CA THR A 86 -36.70 -4.77 10.33
C THR A 86 -36.52 -5.62 11.59
N GLY A 87 -37.38 -6.62 11.81
CA GLY A 87 -37.27 -7.54 12.95
C GLY A 87 -36.01 -8.39 12.90
N ARG A 88 -35.70 -8.98 11.73
CA ARG A 88 -34.47 -9.77 11.55
C ARG A 88 -33.23 -8.90 11.68
N ALA A 89 -33.25 -7.70 11.09
CA ALA A 89 -32.13 -6.76 11.21
C ALA A 89 -31.88 -6.36 12.68
N TRP A 90 -32.94 -6.13 13.47
CA TRP A 90 -32.83 -5.85 14.90
C TRP A 90 -32.21 -7.01 15.69
N GLU A 91 -32.63 -8.23 15.41
CA GLU A 91 -32.07 -9.43 16.06
C GLU A 91 -30.59 -9.59 15.75
N GLU A 92 -30.20 -9.46 14.48
CA GLU A 92 -28.80 -9.56 14.06
C GLU A 92 -27.96 -8.42 14.64
N LEU A 93 -28.46 -7.17 14.66
CA LEU A 93 -27.82 -6.07 15.37
C LEU A 93 -27.60 -6.37 16.87
N GLY A 94 -28.45 -7.18 17.47
CA GLY A 94 -28.35 -7.61 18.87
C GLY A 94 -27.31 -8.71 19.12
N ARG A 95 -26.86 -9.43 18.08
CA ARG A 95 -25.88 -10.53 18.22
C ARG A 95 -24.43 -10.06 18.23
N TYR A 96 -24.16 -8.89 17.67
CA TYR A 96 -22.81 -8.32 17.61
C TYR A 96 -22.65 -7.24 18.68
N ASP A 97 -22.02 -7.62 19.80
CA ASP A 97 -21.62 -6.67 20.83
C ASP A 97 -20.49 -5.77 20.31
N GLY A 98 -20.70 -4.46 20.30
CA GLY A 98 -19.73 -3.46 19.83
C GLY A 98 -20.05 -2.86 18.45
N ILE A 99 -20.80 -3.56 17.60
CA ILE A 99 -21.20 -3.05 16.28
C ILE A 99 -22.45 -2.18 16.41
N GLN A 100 -22.31 -0.89 16.12
CA GLN A 100 -23.40 0.10 16.27
C GLN A 100 -24.28 0.21 15.03
N ALA A 101 -23.74 -0.12 13.86
CA ALA A 101 -24.46 -0.10 12.60
C ALA A 101 -23.95 -1.17 11.63
N ILE A 102 -24.87 -1.71 10.84
CA ILE A 102 -24.63 -2.73 9.82
C ILE A 102 -24.76 -2.11 8.43
N PRO A 103 -23.86 -2.40 7.48
CA PRO A 103 -23.98 -1.93 6.12
C PRO A 103 -25.06 -2.69 5.36
N ILE A 104 -25.74 -1.96 4.48
CA ILE A 104 -26.70 -2.50 3.53
C ILE A 104 -26.07 -2.36 2.15
N ALA A 105 -26.07 -3.46 1.39
CA ALA A 105 -25.56 -3.49 0.03
C ALA A 105 -26.66 -3.78 -0.99
N ASN A 106 -26.41 -3.33 -2.21
CA ASN A 106 -27.12 -3.77 -3.41
C ASN A 106 -26.73 -5.22 -3.74
N GLU A 107 -27.46 -5.85 -4.67
CA GLU A 107 -27.19 -7.23 -5.10
C GLU A 107 -25.77 -7.42 -5.66
N ASP A 108 -25.20 -6.38 -6.24
CA ASP A 108 -23.84 -6.40 -6.77
C ASP A 108 -22.77 -6.21 -5.69
N GLY A 109 -23.16 -5.95 -4.43
CA GLY A 109 -22.27 -5.71 -3.29
C GLY A 109 -21.87 -4.25 -3.06
N THR A 110 -22.34 -3.31 -3.89
CA THR A 110 -22.10 -1.87 -3.65
C THR A 110 -22.90 -1.37 -2.45
N LEU A 111 -22.35 -0.36 -1.76
CA LEU A 111 -23.00 0.23 -0.60
C LEU A 111 -24.32 0.92 -0.98
N TYR A 112 -25.43 0.46 -0.39
CA TYR A 112 -26.73 1.11 -0.46
C TYR A 112 -26.95 2.07 0.72
N GLY A 113 -26.58 1.64 1.92
CA GLY A 113 -26.96 2.33 3.15
C GLY A 113 -26.24 1.81 4.39
N MET A 114 -26.52 2.43 5.54
CA MET A 114 -26.17 1.91 6.85
C MET A 114 -27.45 1.81 7.68
N LEU A 115 -27.51 0.82 8.57
CA LEU A 115 -28.61 0.65 9.52
C LEU A 115 -28.06 0.55 10.94
N SER A 116 -28.39 1.52 11.77
CA SER A 116 -28.06 1.53 13.19
C SER A 116 -29.23 1.07 14.06
N ARG A 117 -28.93 0.75 15.32
CA ARG A 117 -29.96 0.51 16.34
C ARG A 117 -30.87 1.72 16.53
N THR A 118 -30.34 2.94 16.41
CA THR A 118 -31.12 4.16 16.53
C THR A 118 -32.14 4.29 15.39
N ASP A 119 -31.74 3.99 14.16
CA ASP A 119 -32.64 4.08 12.99
C ASP A 119 -33.85 3.15 13.15
N VAL A 120 -33.61 1.91 13.59
CA VAL A 120 -34.69 0.94 13.82
C VAL A 120 -35.58 1.37 14.99
N ALA A 121 -35.00 1.90 16.07
CA ALA A 121 -35.75 2.37 17.23
C ALA A 121 -36.63 3.59 16.91
N ASP A 122 -36.07 4.60 16.22
CA ASP A 122 -36.77 5.80 15.79
C ASP A 122 -37.92 5.45 14.84
N TYR A 123 -37.68 4.53 13.91
CA TYR A 123 -38.72 4.03 13.02
C TYR A 123 -39.85 3.32 13.78
N ASN A 124 -39.51 2.46 14.74
CA ASN A 124 -40.49 1.76 15.56
C ASN A 124 -41.34 2.73 16.39
N MET A 125 -40.74 3.77 16.96
CA MET A 125 -41.46 4.81 17.70
C MET A 125 -42.43 5.60 16.81
N ASN A 126 -42.06 5.87 15.55
CA ASN A 126 -42.98 6.50 14.59
C ASN A 126 -44.17 5.61 14.24
N LEU A 127 -43.99 4.29 14.15
CA LEU A 127 -45.08 3.35 13.83
C LEU A 127 -46.17 3.32 14.90
N VAL A 128 -45.84 3.56 16.17
CA VAL A 128 -46.82 3.69 17.26
C VAL A 128 -47.86 4.78 16.95
N SER A 129 -47.48 5.82 16.19
CA SER A 129 -48.37 6.92 15.81
C SER A 129 -49.18 6.70 14.53
N ALA A 130 -48.68 5.91 13.58
CA ALA A 130 -49.27 5.78 12.23
C ALA A 130 -50.09 4.49 12.02
N GLY A 131 -49.69 3.37 12.64
CA GLY A 131 -50.46 2.12 12.65
C GLY A 131 -50.77 1.48 11.27
N ARG A 132 -50.09 1.89 10.18
CA ARG A 132 -50.41 1.49 8.80
C ARG A 132 -49.24 0.77 8.12
N LEU A 133 -49.54 -0.31 7.39
CA LEU A 133 -48.61 -0.96 6.47
C LEU A 133 -48.78 -0.40 5.06
N ASN A 134 -47.67 -0.20 4.35
CA ASN A 134 -47.69 0.26 2.97
C ASN A 134 -46.88 -0.70 2.11
N ALA A 135 -47.48 -1.38 1.14
CA ALA A 135 -46.80 -2.21 0.13
C ALA A 135 -45.76 -3.19 0.72
N VAL A 136 -46.08 -3.89 1.82
CA VAL A 136 -45.12 -4.80 2.45
C VAL A 136 -45.20 -6.17 1.79
N PRO A 137 -44.08 -6.76 1.32
CA PRO A 137 -44.11 -8.09 0.71
C PRO A 137 -44.76 -9.14 1.61
N LEU A 138 -45.69 -9.94 1.07
CA LEU A 138 -46.40 -10.97 1.82
C LEU A 138 -45.40 -11.94 2.48
N PHE A 139 -44.34 -12.31 1.77
CA PHE A 139 -43.28 -13.17 2.30
C PHE A 139 -42.68 -12.65 3.62
N ASN A 140 -42.46 -11.34 3.73
CA ASN A 140 -41.94 -10.72 4.95
C ASN A 140 -42.96 -10.77 6.09
N VAL A 141 -44.24 -10.53 5.79
CA VAL A 141 -45.35 -10.62 6.77
C VAL A 141 -45.45 -12.03 7.31
N LEU A 142 -45.43 -13.05 6.43
CA LEU A 142 -45.46 -14.46 6.82
C LEU A 142 -44.25 -14.84 7.67
N SER A 143 -43.04 -14.42 7.27
CA SER A 143 -41.81 -14.72 8.00
C SER A 143 -41.84 -14.19 9.44
N VAL A 144 -42.33 -12.96 9.64
CA VAL A 144 -42.35 -12.31 10.96
C VAL A 144 -43.49 -12.80 11.85
N LEU A 145 -44.64 -13.15 11.25
CA LEU A 145 -45.79 -13.67 12.00
C LEU A 145 -45.80 -15.20 12.16
N GLU A 146 -44.77 -15.91 11.68
CA GLU A 146 -44.80 -17.37 11.54
C GLU A 146 -46.09 -17.84 10.83
N GLY A 147 -46.48 -17.06 9.82
CA GLY A 147 -47.78 -17.09 9.19
C GLY A 147 -47.93 -18.17 8.13
N LYS A 148 -49.15 -18.64 7.92
CA LYS A 148 -49.53 -19.52 6.78
C LYS A 148 -50.73 -18.96 6.05
N VAL A 149 -50.67 -18.95 4.73
CA VAL A 149 -51.81 -18.58 3.87
C VAL A 149 -52.85 -19.69 3.89
N LEU A 150 -54.14 -19.34 3.97
CA LEU A 150 -55.25 -20.31 4.10
C LEU A 150 -56.18 -20.39 2.88
N ASN A 151 -56.05 -19.45 1.94
CA ASN A 151 -56.94 -19.34 0.78
C ASN A 151 -56.21 -18.97 -0.52
N GLU A 152 -56.85 -19.27 -1.66
CA GLU A 152 -56.29 -18.97 -3.00
C GLU A 152 -56.03 -17.48 -3.24
N ALA A 153 -56.85 -16.59 -2.67
CA ALA A 153 -56.62 -15.15 -2.82
C ALA A 153 -55.29 -14.71 -2.19
N GLY A 154 -54.88 -15.37 -1.09
CA GLY A 154 -53.57 -15.13 -0.48
C GLY A 154 -52.40 -15.63 -1.32
N GLU A 155 -52.57 -16.73 -2.06
CA GLU A 155 -51.53 -17.24 -3.00
C GLU A 155 -51.30 -16.30 -4.19
N LEU A 156 -52.28 -15.43 -4.50
CA LEU A 156 -52.21 -14.42 -5.56
C LEU A 156 -51.79 -13.03 -5.03
N THR A 157 -51.47 -12.91 -3.74
CA THR A 157 -51.16 -11.62 -3.10
C THR A 157 -49.65 -11.44 -2.94
N ASP A 158 -49.08 -10.46 -3.64
CA ASP A 158 -47.64 -10.16 -3.51
C ASP A 158 -47.32 -9.25 -2.31
N GLU A 159 -48.22 -8.30 -2.00
CA GLU A 159 -48.00 -7.26 -1.00
C GLU A 159 -49.23 -6.98 -0.13
N ILE A 160 -48.99 -6.61 1.12
CA ILE A 160 -49.99 -6.27 2.14
C ILE A 160 -49.92 -4.77 2.45
N SER A 161 -51.09 -4.11 2.40
CA SER A 161 -51.23 -2.68 2.67
C SER A 161 -52.52 -2.40 3.44
N GLY A 162 -52.46 -1.48 4.39
CA GLY A 162 -53.64 -1.02 5.10
C GLY A 162 -53.39 -0.70 6.56
N ASP A 163 -54.41 -0.12 7.18
CA ASP A 163 -54.40 0.21 8.60
C ASP A 163 -54.53 -1.07 9.44
N VAL A 164 -53.60 -1.29 10.36
CA VAL A 164 -53.58 -2.49 11.20
C VAL A 164 -54.55 -2.29 12.36
N THR A 165 -55.58 -3.14 12.43
CA THR A 165 -56.65 -3.02 13.43
C THR A 165 -56.88 -4.36 14.12
N ILE A 166 -56.94 -4.35 15.45
CA ILE A 166 -57.40 -5.50 16.24
C ILE A 166 -58.93 -5.50 16.26
N ALA A 167 -59.53 -6.60 15.81
CA ALA A 167 -60.98 -6.76 15.82
C ALA A 167 -61.53 -6.74 17.26
N LEU A 168 -62.49 -5.83 17.50
CA LEU A 168 -63.21 -5.71 18.77
C LEU A 168 -64.64 -6.27 18.63
N PRO A 169 -65.25 -6.76 19.72
CA PRO A 169 -66.62 -7.26 19.71
C PRO A 169 -67.63 -6.23 19.20
N GLN A 170 -68.65 -6.71 18.47
CA GLN A 170 -69.61 -5.94 17.68
C GLN A 170 -70.46 -4.92 18.46
N SER A 171 -70.44 -4.95 19.80
CA SER A 171 -71.23 -4.08 20.69
C SER A 171 -71.02 -2.56 20.51
N ARG A 172 -70.08 -2.12 19.66
CA ARG A 172 -69.84 -0.71 19.32
C ARG A 172 -69.53 -0.55 17.83
N GLU A 173 -70.51 -0.18 17.01
CA GLU A 173 -70.36 -0.04 15.55
C GLU A 173 -69.27 0.96 15.14
N ASN A 174 -69.08 2.05 15.90
CA ASN A 174 -68.07 3.07 15.61
C ASN A 174 -66.61 2.62 15.81
N LEU A 175 -66.39 1.47 16.45
CA LEU A 175 -65.05 0.89 16.68
C LEU A 175 -64.70 -0.22 15.69
N LEU A 176 -65.61 -0.51 14.74
CA LEU A 176 -65.41 -1.54 13.74
C LEU A 176 -64.63 -0.98 12.55
N PHE A 177 -63.75 -1.81 11.99
CA PHE A 177 -63.08 -1.47 10.74
C PHE A 177 -64.10 -1.24 9.62
N ASN A 178 -63.85 -0.20 8.82
CA ASN A 178 -64.80 0.31 7.83
C ASN A 178 -64.20 0.49 6.42
N SER A 179 -62.93 0.13 6.22
CA SER A 179 -62.22 0.28 4.95
C SER A 179 -61.78 -1.07 4.37
N ARG A 180 -61.62 -1.12 3.04
CA ARG A 180 -60.97 -2.25 2.35
C ARG A 180 -59.45 -2.22 2.55
N GLU A 181 -58.88 -1.05 2.79
CA GLU A 181 -57.45 -0.85 3.06
C GLU A 181 -57.14 -1.09 4.54
N THR A 182 -57.53 -2.26 5.05
CA THR A 182 -57.37 -2.62 6.45
C THR A 182 -56.74 -4.00 6.57
N VAL A 183 -55.83 -4.14 7.52
CA VAL A 183 -55.28 -5.42 7.97
C VAL A 183 -55.92 -5.75 9.31
N VAL A 184 -56.81 -6.74 9.33
CA VAL A 184 -57.61 -7.09 10.50
C VAL A 184 -56.95 -8.24 11.24
N LEU A 185 -56.66 -8.04 12.53
CA LEU A 185 -56.15 -9.06 13.44
C LEU A 185 -57.31 -9.58 14.29
N CYS A 186 -57.64 -10.86 14.17
CA CYS A 186 -58.82 -11.43 14.80
C CYS A 186 -58.52 -12.79 15.44
N GLY A 187 -59.01 -13.02 16.65
CA GLY A 187 -59.01 -14.34 17.29
C GLY A 187 -60.22 -15.17 16.84
N HIS A 188 -60.78 -15.98 17.75
CA HIS A 188 -61.98 -16.76 17.46
C HIS A 188 -63.26 -15.91 17.58
N GLN A 189 -63.54 -15.09 16.56
CA GLN A 189 -64.75 -14.24 16.48
C GLN A 189 -65.42 -14.40 15.10
N PRO A 190 -66.30 -15.40 14.92
CA PRO A 190 -66.90 -15.73 13.61
C PRO A 190 -67.58 -14.54 12.92
N ASP A 191 -68.27 -13.69 13.68
CA ASP A 191 -68.96 -12.51 13.15
C ASP A 191 -67.99 -11.47 12.57
N MET A 192 -66.84 -11.27 13.23
CA MET A 192 -65.81 -10.33 12.76
C MET A 192 -65.05 -10.87 11.56
N ILE A 193 -64.79 -12.18 11.55
CA ILE A 193 -64.20 -12.87 10.40
C ILE A 193 -65.12 -12.73 9.19
N ARG A 194 -66.41 -13.08 9.33
CA ARG A 194 -67.41 -12.96 8.25
C ARG A 194 -67.44 -11.54 7.69
N ARG A 195 -67.51 -10.53 8.57
CA ARG A 195 -67.51 -9.12 8.18
C ARG A 195 -66.25 -8.75 7.37
N ALA A 196 -65.06 -9.16 7.82
CA ALA A 196 -63.81 -8.89 7.11
C ALA A 196 -63.80 -9.48 5.68
N LEU A 197 -64.28 -10.73 5.54
CA LEU A 197 -64.34 -11.43 4.26
C LEU A 197 -65.35 -10.80 3.29
N GLU A 198 -66.55 -10.45 3.78
CA GLU A 198 -67.61 -9.78 3.00
C GLU A 198 -67.17 -8.38 2.55
N MET A 199 -66.47 -7.65 3.42
CA MET A 199 -65.93 -6.32 3.10
C MET A 199 -64.80 -6.36 2.07
N ASN A 200 -64.15 -7.53 1.89
CA ASN A 200 -62.93 -7.70 1.09
C ASN A 200 -61.82 -6.77 1.60
N VAL A 201 -61.53 -6.85 2.90
CA VAL A 201 -60.35 -6.19 3.48
C VAL A 201 -59.06 -6.71 2.84
N ASN A 202 -57.98 -5.93 2.88
CA ASN A 202 -56.70 -6.31 2.27
C ASN A 202 -56.18 -7.62 2.85
N CYS A 203 -56.15 -7.74 4.18
CA CYS A 203 -55.66 -8.94 4.85
C CYS A 203 -56.43 -9.20 6.15
N LEU A 204 -56.72 -10.49 6.39
CA LEU A 204 -57.23 -11.00 7.66
C LEU A 204 -56.19 -11.94 8.27
N VAL A 205 -55.72 -11.61 9.47
CA VAL A 205 -54.77 -12.41 10.25
C VAL A 205 -55.51 -13.08 11.41
N LEU A 206 -55.67 -14.39 11.31
CA LEU A 206 -56.25 -15.25 12.35
C LEU A 206 -55.21 -15.57 13.42
N CYS A 207 -55.42 -15.01 14.61
CA CYS A 207 -54.52 -15.08 15.75
C CYS A 207 -54.97 -16.22 16.68
N GLN A 208 -54.25 -17.35 16.70
CA GLN A 208 -54.59 -18.54 17.50
C GLN A 208 -56.03 -19.04 17.28
N ALA A 209 -56.52 -18.94 16.04
CA ALA A 209 -57.88 -19.30 15.67
C ALA A 209 -57.91 -20.11 14.39
N GLU A 210 -58.88 -21.02 14.30
CA GLU A 210 -59.17 -21.79 13.10
C GLU A 210 -60.29 -21.13 12.28
N LEU A 211 -60.22 -21.30 10.97
CA LEU A 211 -61.25 -20.88 10.04
C LEU A 211 -62.23 -22.03 9.82
N SER A 212 -63.51 -21.83 10.18
CA SER A 212 -64.56 -22.81 9.89
C SER A 212 -64.74 -23.00 8.38
N GLU A 213 -65.11 -24.21 7.95
CA GLU A 213 -65.37 -24.55 6.54
C GLU A 213 -66.35 -23.57 5.85
N GLU A 214 -67.42 -23.17 6.54
CA GLU A 214 -68.39 -22.19 6.01
C GLU A 214 -67.74 -20.85 5.63
N LEU A 215 -66.85 -20.34 6.48
CA LEU A 215 -66.14 -19.08 6.26
C LEU A 215 -65.02 -19.24 5.23
N ARG A 216 -64.44 -20.44 5.11
CA ARG A 216 -63.40 -20.75 4.13
C ARG A 216 -63.94 -20.77 2.69
N GLN A 217 -65.19 -21.19 2.52
CA GLN A 217 -65.86 -21.26 1.22
C GLN A 217 -66.48 -19.93 0.76
N LEU A 218 -66.45 -18.89 1.60
CA LEU A 218 -66.94 -17.56 1.20
C LEU A 218 -66.09 -16.99 0.06
N PRO A 219 -66.70 -16.55 -1.05
CA PRO A 219 -65.95 -15.90 -2.13
C PRO A 219 -65.43 -14.55 -1.65
N THR A 220 -64.11 -14.43 -1.52
CA THR A 220 -63.43 -13.21 -1.07
C THR A 220 -62.13 -12.97 -1.82
N LYS A 221 -61.72 -11.71 -1.89
CA LYS A 221 -60.39 -11.28 -2.35
C LYS A 221 -59.41 -11.03 -1.20
N THR A 222 -59.86 -11.19 0.05
CA THR A 222 -59.03 -10.98 1.23
C THR A 222 -57.95 -12.05 1.35
N CYS A 223 -56.69 -11.64 1.56
CA CYS A 223 -55.62 -12.57 1.93
C CYS A 223 -55.81 -13.05 3.38
N ILE A 224 -55.94 -14.36 3.60
CA ILE A 224 -56.14 -14.93 4.95
C ILE A 224 -54.85 -15.60 5.43
N ILE A 225 -54.34 -15.14 6.56
CA ILE A 225 -53.12 -15.64 7.20
C ILE A 225 -53.47 -16.21 8.57
N SER A 226 -53.05 -17.43 8.91
CA SER A 226 -53.04 -17.91 10.30
C SER A 226 -51.68 -17.62 10.95
N THR A 227 -51.68 -17.22 12.22
CA THR A 227 -50.46 -17.07 13.04
C THR A 227 -50.64 -17.76 14.40
N PRO A 228 -49.56 -18.34 14.97
CA PRO A 228 -49.59 -18.88 16.34
C PRO A 228 -49.61 -17.78 17.43
N PHE A 229 -49.46 -16.50 17.06
CA PHE A 229 -49.44 -15.39 18.02
C PHE A 229 -50.83 -14.89 18.35
N ASP A 230 -51.01 -14.40 19.59
CA ASP A 230 -52.21 -13.65 19.97
C ASP A 230 -52.28 -12.30 19.23
N ALA A 231 -53.47 -11.69 19.20
CA ALA A 231 -53.70 -10.47 18.43
C ALA A 231 -52.82 -9.29 18.85
N TYR A 232 -52.46 -9.19 20.13
CA TYR A 232 -51.58 -8.12 20.62
C TYR A 232 -50.14 -8.32 20.15
N ARG A 233 -49.60 -9.54 20.27
CA ARG A 233 -48.26 -9.87 19.78
C ARG A 233 -48.18 -9.73 18.26
N ALA A 234 -49.18 -10.24 17.54
CA ALA A 234 -49.28 -10.09 16.09
C ALA A 234 -49.30 -8.61 15.67
N ALA A 235 -50.06 -7.76 16.36
CA ALA A 235 -50.12 -6.32 16.10
C ALA A 235 -48.76 -5.62 16.24
N ARG A 236 -47.90 -6.07 17.16
CA ARG A 236 -46.55 -5.52 17.33
C ARG A 236 -45.55 -6.08 16.32
N LEU A 237 -45.63 -7.40 16.08
CA LEU A 237 -44.71 -8.09 15.19
C LEU A 237 -44.93 -7.69 13.73
N ILE A 238 -46.18 -7.50 13.29
CA ILE A 238 -46.46 -7.26 11.88
C ILE A 238 -45.70 -6.04 11.31
N PHE A 239 -45.45 -4.99 12.10
CA PHE A 239 -44.67 -3.84 11.66
C PHE A 239 -43.17 -4.12 11.50
N GLN A 240 -42.66 -5.19 12.11
CA GLN A 240 -41.27 -5.62 11.92
C GLN A 240 -41.04 -6.29 10.56
N SER A 241 -42.11 -6.59 9.80
CA SER A 241 -42.02 -7.13 8.42
C SER A 241 -41.59 -6.10 7.38
N ILE A 242 -41.53 -4.83 7.75
CA ILE A 242 -41.16 -3.75 6.84
C ILE A 242 -39.70 -3.92 6.39
N PRO A 243 -39.41 -3.85 5.08
CA PRO A 243 -38.04 -3.94 4.56
C PRO A 243 -37.17 -2.79 5.05
N ILE A 244 -35.93 -3.09 5.45
CA ILE A 244 -34.99 -2.09 5.99
C ILE A 244 -34.58 -1.03 4.97
N GLY A 245 -34.67 -1.31 3.67
CA GLY A 245 -34.38 -0.34 2.62
C GLY A 245 -35.25 0.93 2.70
N ARG A 246 -36.39 0.87 3.38
CA ARG A 246 -37.26 2.05 3.62
C ARG A 246 -36.81 2.94 4.77
N ILE A 247 -35.97 2.41 5.65
CA ILE A 247 -35.49 3.09 6.86
C ILE A 247 -34.09 3.66 6.60
N SER A 248 -33.29 2.98 5.78
CA SER A 248 -31.88 3.27 5.58
C SER A 248 -31.54 4.13 4.36
N GLY A 249 -32.53 4.54 3.56
CA GLY A 249 -32.32 5.30 2.33
C GLY A 249 -32.17 6.81 2.57
N GLY A 250 -31.13 7.43 1.99
CA GLY A 250 -31.03 8.90 1.91
C GLY A 250 -30.07 9.58 2.88
N GLN A 251 -29.18 8.84 3.56
CA GLN A 251 -28.14 9.43 4.40
C GLN A 251 -26.92 9.83 3.53
N ASN A 252 -26.37 11.01 3.79
CA ASN A 252 -25.10 11.44 3.20
C ASN A 252 -23.97 10.67 3.91
N LEU A 253 -23.72 9.43 3.46
CA LEU A 253 -22.80 8.50 4.11
C LEU A 253 -21.36 8.89 3.80
N VAL A 254 -20.55 8.89 4.85
CA VAL A 254 -19.10 8.94 4.71
C VAL A 254 -18.59 7.51 4.77
N CYS A 255 -17.95 7.08 3.70
CA CYS A 255 -17.26 5.80 3.61
C CYS A 255 -15.74 6.02 3.56
N PHE A 256 -14.99 4.95 3.80
CA PHE A 256 -13.54 4.89 3.66
C PHE A 256 -13.15 3.73 2.76
N HIS A 257 -12.00 3.84 2.11
CA HIS A 257 -11.45 2.78 1.29
C HIS A 257 -10.29 2.07 2.00
N LEU A 258 -10.03 0.81 1.67
CA LEU A 258 -8.93 0.02 2.26
C LEU A 258 -7.56 0.70 2.14
N GLU A 259 -7.34 1.45 1.07
CA GLU A 259 -6.08 2.16 0.79
C GLU A 259 -6.00 3.56 1.43
N ASP A 260 -7.09 4.07 2.02
CA ASP A 260 -7.11 5.38 2.67
C ASP A 260 -6.11 5.43 3.83
N ARG A 261 -5.43 6.58 3.99
CA ARG A 261 -4.54 6.80 5.12
C ARG A 261 -5.32 6.96 6.41
N VAL A 262 -4.82 6.35 7.47
CA VAL A 262 -5.45 6.42 8.79
C VAL A 262 -5.56 7.86 9.32
N ASP A 263 -4.61 8.73 9.00
CA ASP A 263 -4.68 10.13 9.43
C ASP A 263 -5.77 10.94 8.72
N ASP A 264 -5.97 10.71 7.42
CA ASP A 264 -7.06 11.34 6.66
C ASP A 264 -8.42 10.85 7.17
N VAL A 265 -8.50 9.57 7.51
CA VAL A 265 -9.67 8.94 8.14
C VAL A 265 -9.96 9.58 9.49
N LYS A 266 -8.96 9.75 10.36
CA LYS A 266 -9.12 10.44 11.66
C LYS A 266 -9.69 11.84 11.48
N GLU A 267 -9.18 12.62 10.52
CA GLU A 267 -9.65 13.98 10.26
C GLU A 267 -11.13 13.99 9.82
N LYS A 268 -11.51 13.10 8.88
CA LYS A 268 -12.90 12.96 8.43
C LYS A 268 -13.84 12.50 9.56
N MET A 269 -13.40 11.56 10.40
CA MET A 269 -14.20 11.06 11.54
C MET A 269 -14.43 12.12 12.62
N LEU A 270 -13.48 13.03 12.83
CA LEU A 270 -13.64 14.17 13.73
C LEU A 270 -14.73 15.14 13.25
N LYS A 271 -14.87 15.32 11.93
CA LYS A 271 -15.86 16.21 11.30
C LYS A 271 -17.28 15.64 11.33
N HIS A 272 -17.47 14.39 10.89
CA HIS A 272 -18.82 13.85 10.61
C HIS A 272 -19.49 13.10 11.77
N ARG A 273 -18.74 12.71 12.81
CA ARG A 273 -19.25 12.12 14.07
C ARG A 273 -20.28 10.98 13.96
N PHE A 274 -20.25 10.18 12.91
CA PHE A 274 -21.03 8.94 12.84
C PHE A 274 -20.48 7.89 13.80
N SER A 275 -21.35 6.99 14.29
CA SER A 275 -20.96 5.90 15.19
C SER A 275 -20.11 4.83 14.48
N SER A 276 -20.39 4.59 13.20
CA SER A 276 -19.68 3.64 12.36
C SER A 276 -19.67 4.12 10.91
N TYR A 277 -18.61 3.76 10.19
CA TYR A 277 -18.37 4.15 8.81
C TYR A 277 -18.16 2.90 7.97
N PRO A 278 -18.85 2.71 6.84
CA PRO A 278 -18.60 1.58 5.95
C PRO A 278 -17.21 1.68 5.32
N ILE A 279 -16.56 0.53 5.16
CA ILE A 279 -15.30 0.38 4.44
C ILE A 279 -15.57 -0.30 3.11
N LEU A 280 -14.99 0.24 2.05
CA LEU A 280 -15.10 -0.26 0.67
C LEU A 280 -13.75 -0.77 0.15
N ASP A 281 -13.80 -1.75 -0.75
CA ASP A 281 -12.65 -2.17 -1.55
C ASP A 281 -12.45 -1.28 -2.80
N GLU A 282 -11.45 -1.62 -3.61
CA GLU A 282 -11.15 -0.95 -4.88
C GLU A 282 -12.28 -1.03 -5.94
N ASN A 283 -13.24 -1.94 -5.76
CA ASN A 283 -14.38 -2.16 -6.65
C ASN A 283 -15.69 -1.56 -6.07
N GLU A 284 -15.58 -0.68 -5.08
CA GLU A 284 -16.70 -0.05 -4.37
C GLU A 284 -17.62 -1.06 -3.65
N LYS A 285 -17.09 -2.22 -3.26
CA LYS A 285 -17.83 -3.26 -2.53
C LYS A 285 -17.60 -3.16 -1.05
N VAL A 286 -18.67 -3.38 -0.27
CA VAL A 286 -18.61 -3.33 1.20
C VAL A 286 -17.76 -4.48 1.73
N VAL A 287 -16.71 -4.15 2.49
CA VAL A 287 -15.83 -5.14 3.14
C VAL A 287 -15.93 -5.13 4.66
N GLY A 288 -16.40 -4.05 5.27
CA GLY A 288 -16.50 -3.97 6.73
C GLY A 288 -17.00 -2.63 7.25
N VAL A 289 -16.86 -2.43 8.56
CA VAL A 289 -17.21 -1.19 9.25
C VAL A 289 -16.10 -0.73 10.18
N LEU A 290 -15.88 0.59 10.18
CA LEU A 290 -14.90 1.27 10.98
C LEU A 290 -15.56 2.09 12.09
N SER A 291 -15.08 1.93 13.32
CA SER A 291 -15.44 2.74 14.48
C SER A 291 -14.20 3.46 15.00
N ARG A 292 -14.38 4.46 15.87
CA ARG A 292 -13.27 5.25 16.43
C ARG A 292 -12.28 4.41 17.23
N TYR A 293 -12.75 3.32 17.83
CA TYR A 293 -11.91 2.43 18.63
C TYR A 293 -10.87 1.71 17.76
N HIS A 294 -11.18 1.39 16.50
CA HIS A 294 -10.25 0.74 15.57
C HIS A 294 -9.00 1.60 15.28
N LEU A 295 -9.10 2.93 15.45
CA LEU A 295 -7.99 3.85 15.24
C LEU A 295 -6.97 3.87 16.39
N LEU A 296 -7.24 3.22 17.53
CA LEU A 296 -6.40 3.32 18.73
C LEU A 296 -5.11 2.52 18.62
N ARG A 297 -5.10 1.41 17.88
CA ARG A 297 -3.94 0.51 17.75
C ARG A 297 -3.89 -0.07 16.34
N PRO A 298 -3.49 0.74 15.33
CA PRO A 298 -3.22 0.19 14.01
C PRO A 298 -2.10 -0.85 14.08
N ARG A 299 -2.18 -1.87 13.22
CA ARG A 299 -1.03 -2.77 13.00
C ARG A 299 0.00 -1.99 12.20
N ARG A 300 1.23 -1.96 12.70
CA ARG A 300 2.34 -1.28 12.02
C ARG A 300 2.94 -2.20 10.98
N LYS A 301 3.22 -1.67 9.79
CA LYS A 301 4.02 -2.39 8.79
C LYS A 301 5.42 -2.63 9.35
N ARG A 302 5.97 -3.82 9.09
CA ARG A 302 7.27 -4.24 9.64
C ARG A 302 8.35 -4.08 8.59
N VAL A 303 9.47 -3.47 8.96
CA VAL A 303 10.58 -3.18 8.05
C VAL A 303 11.94 -3.57 8.65
N VAL A 304 12.86 -3.96 7.78
CA VAL A 304 14.29 -4.09 8.06
C VAL A 304 15.05 -3.13 7.18
N LEU A 305 15.94 -2.35 7.79
CA LEU A 305 16.79 -1.41 7.06
C LEU A 305 18.12 -2.08 6.76
N VAL A 306 18.52 -2.06 5.50
CA VAL A 306 19.85 -2.45 5.07
C VAL A 306 20.54 -1.25 4.43
N ASP A 307 21.84 -1.14 4.66
CA ASP A 307 22.71 -0.12 4.02
C ASP A 307 22.36 1.34 4.36
N HIS A 308 21.46 1.55 5.32
CA HIS A 308 21.16 2.87 5.86
C HIS A 308 20.44 2.77 7.20
N ASN A 309 20.47 3.88 7.92
CA ASN A 309 19.71 4.06 9.15
C ASN A 309 19.08 5.47 9.28
N GLU A 310 19.62 6.49 8.59
CA GLU A 310 19.09 7.85 8.66
C GLU A 310 17.67 7.92 8.07
N ALA A 311 16.67 8.36 8.87
CA ALA A 311 15.27 8.36 8.46
C ALA A 311 15.00 9.18 7.17
N ALA A 312 15.76 10.26 6.95
CA ALA A 312 15.66 11.10 5.75
C ALA A 312 16.03 10.36 4.45
N GLN A 313 16.84 9.30 4.57
CA GLN A 313 17.26 8.45 3.45
C GLN A 313 16.36 7.22 3.29
N SER A 314 15.34 7.04 4.13
CA SER A 314 14.49 5.85 4.11
C SER A 314 13.15 6.08 3.43
N VAL A 315 12.26 5.10 3.56
CA VAL A 315 10.91 5.10 2.99
C VAL A 315 10.01 6.13 3.70
N PRO A 316 9.17 6.90 2.97
CA PRO A 316 8.18 7.77 3.59
C PRO A 316 7.22 7.01 4.51
N GLY A 317 6.98 7.53 5.71
CA GLY A 317 6.14 6.89 6.72
C GLY A 317 6.88 5.92 7.64
N LEU A 318 8.22 5.85 7.59
CA LEU A 318 9.03 4.99 8.45
C LEU A 318 8.69 5.15 9.94
N GLU A 319 8.32 6.35 10.37
CA GLU A 319 7.89 6.69 11.72
C GLU A 319 6.60 5.97 12.17
N GLU A 320 5.77 5.57 11.22
CA GLU A 320 4.56 4.79 11.45
C GLU A 320 4.80 3.27 11.38
N ALA A 321 5.96 2.85 10.84
CA ALA A 321 6.36 1.45 10.74
C ALA A 321 7.02 0.94 12.04
N GLU A 322 7.12 -0.38 12.14
CA GLU A 322 7.95 -1.05 13.14
C GLU A 322 9.25 -1.50 12.48
N ILE A 323 10.34 -0.83 12.85
CA ILE A 323 11.69 -1.26 12.47
C ILE A 323 12.05 -2.46 13.33
N LEU A 324 12.35 -3.60 12.71
CA LEU A 324 12.73 -4.82 13.41
C LEU A 324 14.25 -4.94 13.55
N GLU A 325 14.98 -4.59 12.49
CA GLU A 325 16.40 -4.82 12.37
C GLU A 325 17.09 -3.76 11.50
N ILE A 326 18.37 -3.49 11.78
CA ILE A 326 19.24 -2.60 10.99
C ILE A 326 20.55 -3.32 10.72
N ILE A 327 20.90 -3.51 9.45
CA ILE A 327 22.18 -4.08 9.00
C ILE A 327 22.87 -3.01 8.15
N ASP A 328 23.95 -2.44 8.66
CA ASP A 328 24.54 -1.24 8.05
C ASP A 328 26.07 -1.22 8.24
N HIS A 329 26.74 -0.36 7.48
CA HIS A 329 28.15 -0.05 7.63
C HIS A 329 28.42 1.46 7.73
N HIS A 330 27.37 2.28 7.66
CA HIS A 330 27.43 3.72 7.82
C HIS A 330 27.48 4.15 9.29
N ARG A 331 27.69 5.46 9.50
CA ARG A 331 27.51 6.07 10.82
C ARG A 331 26.04 5.95 11.25
N LEU A 332 25.82 5.76 12.54
CA LEU A 332 24.46 5.84 13.11
C LEU A 332 24.08 7.31 13.34
N ALA A 333 23.01 7.77 12.72
CA ALA A 333 22.49 9.13 12.87
C ALA A 333 20.97 9.16 12.63
N ASP A 334 20.28 10.07 13.34
CA ASP A 334 18.88 10.43 13.08
C ASP A 334 17.91 9.23 12.96
N ILE A 335 18.10 8.22 13.80
CA ILE A 335 17.25 7.02 13.90
C ILE A 335 16.73 6.84 15.34
N GLN A 336 15.44 6.54 15.47
CA GLN A 336 14.79 6.31 16.76
C GLN A 336 13.81 5.13 16.64
N THR A 337 13.89 4.18 17.59
CA THR A 337 12.95 3.06 17.69
C THR A 337 12.18 3.10 18.99
N THR A 338 10.94 2.60 18.98
CA THR A 338 10.11 2.50 20.19
C THR A 338 10.46 1.27 21.02
N ASN A 339 10.81 0.16 20.36
CA ASN A 339 11.19 -1.10 20.99
C ASN A 339 12.69 -1.39 20.75
N PRO A 340 13.33 -2.22 21.59
CA PRO A 340 14.65 -2.77 21.29
C PRO A 340 14.62 -3.57 19.98
N ILE A 341 15.63 -3.36 19.13
CA ILE A 341 15.76 -3.99 17.81
C ILE A 341 17.12 -4.65 17.64
N TYR A 342 17.25 -5.56 16.67
CA TYR A 342 18.56 -6.11 16.31
C TYR A 342 19.32 -5.11 15.44
N VAL A 343 20.53 -4.72 15.86
CA VAL A 343 21.39 -3.83 15.07
C VAL A 343 22.73 -4.51 14.86
N ARG A 344 23.14 -4.66 13.60
CA ARG A 344 24.46 -5.11 13.21
C ARG A 344 25.10 -4.04 12.34
N ASN A 345 25.89 -3.18 12.99
CA ASN A 345 26.68 -2.15 12.31
C ASN A 345 28.17 -2.50 12.37
N GLU A 346 28.82 -2.68 11.22
CA GLU A 346 30.25 -3.04 11.16
C GLU A 346 31.00 -2.09 10.22
N PRO A 347 32.19 -1.58 10.60
CA PRO A 347 32.94 -0.62 9.79
C PRO A 347 33.69 -1.35 8.64
N VAL A 348 32.93 -1.87 7.68
CA VAL A 348 33.42 -2.54 6.47
C VAL A 348 33.02 -1.76 5.21
N GLY A 349 33.54 -2.15 4.06
CA GLY A 349 33.33 -1.44 2.81
C GLY A 349 31.96 -1.61 2.18
N SER A 350 31.19 -2.63 2.56
CA SER A 350 29.87 -2.94 1.99
C SER A 350 28.98 -3.71 2.99
N THR A 351 27.67 -3.46 2.95
CA THR A 351 26.65 -4.18 3.74
C THR A 351 26.60 -5.67 3.37
N ASN A 352 26.88 -6.02 2.11
CA ASN A 352 26.94 -7.42 1.66
C ASN A 352 28.08 -8.21 2.31
N THR A 353 29.17 -7.56 2.73
CA THR A 353 30.22 -8.21 3.55
C THR A 353 29.70 -8.64 4.91
N ILE A 354 28.80 -7.85 5.50
CA ILE A 354 28.16 -8.16 6.80
C ILE A 354 27.21 -9.34 6.62
N ILE A 355 26.32 -9.27 5.62
CA ILE A 355 25.32 -10.31 5.33
C ILE A 355 26.00 -11.64 4.99
N ALA A 356 27.09 -11.63 4.21
CA ALA A 356 27.89 -12.85 3.97
C ALA A 356 28.44 -13.46 5.27
N GLY A 357 28.86 -12.61 6.21
CA GLY A 357 29.21 -13.04 7.56
C GLY A 357 28.03 -13.68 8.29
N MET A 358 26.83 -13.12 8.15
CA MET A 358 25.61 -13.68 8.76
C MET A 358 25.24 -15.05 8.18
N PHE A 359 25.37 -15.26 6.87
CA PHE A 359 25.24 -16.60 6.26
C PHE A 359 26.20 -17.59 6.91
N GLN A 360 27.47 -17.20 7.03
CA GLN A 360 28.50 -18.03 7.66
C GLN A 360 28.20 -18.33 9.14
N ASP A 361 27.78 -17.33 9.91
CA ASP A 361 27.42 -17.47 11.34
C ASP A 361 26.30 -18.50 11.55
N LYS A 362 25.44 -18.68 10.55
CA LYS A 362 24.31 -19.62 10.55
C LYS A 362 24.63 -20.96 9.88
N GLY A 363 25.85 -21.16 9.40
CA GLY A 363 26.25 -22.38 8.68
C GLY A 363 25.52 -22.55 7.34
N LEU A 364 25.06 -21.46 6.74
CA LEU A 364 24.36 -21.44 5.46
C LEU A 364 25.29 -20.94 4.35
N MET A 365 25.05 -21.42 3.12
CA MET A 365 25.70 -20.90 1.92
C MET A 365 24.67 -20.20 1.04
N PRO A 366 24.96 -18.99 0.52
CA PRO A 366 24.14 -18.40 -0.53
C PRO A 366 24.18 -19.26 -1.79
N SER A 367 23.14 -19.17 -2.63
CA SER A 367 23.16 -19.81 -3.94
C SER A 367 24.27 -19.23 -4.83
N GLU A 368 24.70 -19.98 -5.84
CA GLU A 368 25.73 -19.54 -6.81
C GLU A 368 25.46 -18.13 -7.35
N LYS A 369 24.22 -17.91 -7.80
CA LYS A 369 23.77 -16.62 -8.36
C LYS A 369 23.71 -15.50 -7.31
N MET A 370 23.26 -15.81 -6.09
CA MET A 370 23.22 -14.82 -5.00
C MET A 370 24.63 -14.44 -4.56
N ALA A 371 25.55 -15.41 -4.46
CA ALA A 371 26.95 -15.14 -4.17
C ALA A 371 27.55 -14.22 -5.25
N GLY A 372 27.23 -14.43 -6.52
CA GLY A 372 27.64 -13.56 -7.61
C GLY A 372 27.16 -12.11 -7.45
N MET A 373 25.89 -11.91 -7.12
CA MET A 373 25.37 -10.56 -6.82
C MET A 373 26.05 -9.94 -5.60
N MET A 374 26.25 -10.70 -4.52
CA MET A 374 26.93 -10.19 -3.32
C MET A 374 28.38 -9.79 -3.61
N ALA A 375 29.09 -10.53 -4.49
CA ALA A 375 30.41 -10.15 -4.96
C ALA A 375 30.37 -8.84 -5.77
N ALA A 376 29.40 -8.70 -6.69
CA ALA A 376 29.19 -7.49 -7.47
C ALA A 376 28.93 -6.26 -6.59
N ALA A 377 28.08 -6.40 -5.57
CA ALA A 377 27.79 -5.35 -4.61
C ALA A 377 29.03 -4.89 -3.83
N ILE A 378 29.83 -5.83 -3.32
CA ILE A 378 31.09 -5.50 -2.64
C ILE A 378 32.05 -4.77 -3.59
N LEU A 379 32.15 -5.20 -4.86
CA LEU A 379 33.01 -4.52 -5.84
C LEU A 379 32.53 -3.10 -6.17
N SER A 380 31.22 -2.90 -6.28
CA SER A 380 30.58 -1.60 -6.56
C SER A 380 30.95 -0.59 -5.46
N ASP A 381 30.63 -0.93 -4.19
CA ASP A 381 30.82 -0.06 -3.04
C ASP A 381 32.29 0.21 -2.69
N THR A 382 33.13 -0.81 -2.88
CA THR A 382 34.57 -0.68 -2.65
C THR A 382 35.32 -0.11 -3.85
N VAL A 383 34.64 0.18 -4.96
CA VAL A 383 35.23 0.68 -6.21
C VAL A 383 36.42 -0.20 -6.62
N MET A 384 36.16 -1.49 -6.85
CA MET A 384 37.20 -2.49 -7.13
C MET A 384 38.31 -2.53 -6.05
N PHE A 385 37.91 -2.48 -4.78
CA PHE A 385 38.78 -2.46 -3.60
C PHE A 385 39.67 -1.22 -3.45
N LYS A 386 39.46 -0.17 -4.24
CA LYS A 386 40.26 1.07 -4.20
C LYS A 386 39.68 2.14 -3.27
N SER A 387 38.42 1.98 -2.85
CA SER A 387 37.79 2.88 -1.89
C SER A 387 38.54 2.88 -0.56
N PRO A 388 38.69 4.05 0.12
CA PRO A 388 39.28 4.11 1.45
C PRO A 388 38.45 3.39 2.53
N THR A 389 37.19 3.07 2.24
CA THR A 389 36.32 2.28 3.13
C THR A 389 36.57 0.77 3.02
N CYS A 390 37.28 0.31 1.98
CA CYS A 390 37.55 -1.10 1.73
C CYS A 390 38.44 -1.69 2.83
N THR A 391 38.06 -2.86 3.34
CA THR A 391 38.81 -3.62 4.33
C THR A 391 39.28 -4.97 3.77
N GLU A 392 40.27 -5.59 4.42
CA GLU A 392 40.70 -6.96 4.08
C GLU A 392 39.57 -7.99 4.20
N ARG A 393 38.53 -7.70 4.99
CA ARG A 393 37.36 -8.58 5.08
C ARG A 393 36.50 -8.49 3.84
N ASP A 394 36.36 -7.31 3.24
CA ASP A 394 35.63 -7.13 1.97
C ASP A 394 36.29 -7.94 0.86
N ILE A 395 37.62 -7.80 0.70
CA ILE A 395 38.40 -8.52 -0.31
C ILE A 395 38.22 -10.04 -0.18
N ARG A 396 38.48 -10.59 1.02
CA ARG A 396 38.33 -12.03 1.28
C ARG A 396 36.91 -12.54 1.08
N THR A 397 35.91 -11.71 1.39
CA THR A 397 34.50 -12.06 1.23
C THR A 397 34.12 -12.05 -0.25
N ALA A 398 34.49 -11.03 -1.01
CA ALA A 398 34.30 -10.97 -2.46
C ALA A 398 34.97 -12.14 -3.17
N GLU A 399 36.23 -12.47 -2.85
CA GLU A 399 36.94 -13.64 -3.40
C GLU A 399 36.25 -14.97 -3.06
N ARG A 400 35.64 -15.07 -1.88
CA ARG A 400 34.88 -16.26 -1.50
C ARG A 400 33.58 -16.35 -2.29
N MET A 401 32.85 -15.25 -2.38
CA MET A 401 31.59 -15.18 -3.14
C MET A 401 31.82 -15.44 -4.63
N ALA A 402 32.87 -14.89 -5.22
CA ALA A 402 33.26 -15.14 -6.60
C ALA A 402 33.62 -16.60 -6.87
N ARG A 403 34.31 -17.26 -5.92
CA ARG A 403 34.56 -18.72 -6.01
C ARG A 403 33.29 -19.55 -5.92
N ILE A 404 32.33 -19.17 -5.09
CA ILE A 404 31.03 -19.85 -5.01
C ILE A 404 30.25 -19.66 -6.31
N ALA A 405 30.30 -18.47 -6.89
CA ALA A 405 29.64 -18.11 -8.14
C ALA A 405 30.39 -18.57 -9.41
N ASN A 406 31.62 -19.09 -9.27
CA ASN A 406 32.51 -19.45 -10.38
C ASN A 406 32.73 -18.31 -11.40
N ILE A 407 33.02 -17.11 -10.91
CA ILE A 407 33.24 -15.89 -11.72
C ILE A 407 34.59 -15.24 -11.43
N SER A 408 35.07 -14.42 -12.38
CA SER A 408 36.23 -13.55 -12.20
C SER A 408 35.79 -12.18 -11.66
N LEU A 409 36.40 -11.73 -10.56
CA LEU A 409 36.13 -10.40 -10.00
C LEU A 409 36.55 -9.27 -10.95
N ASP A 410 37.62 -9.45 -11.72
CA ASP A 410 38.10 -8.46 -12.68
C ASP A 410 37.15 -8.30 -13.87
N GLU A 411 36.61 -9.40 -14.38
CA GLU A 411 35.63 -9.38 -15.47
C GLU A 411 34.32 -8.77 -14.98
N LEU A 412 33.84 -9.20 -13.81
CA LEU A 412 32.64 -8.66 -13.18
C LEU A 412 32.76 -7.15 -12.93
N GLY A 413 33.90 -6.69 -12.41
CA GLY A 413 34.18 -5.28 -12.22
C GLY A 413 34.09 -4.48 -13.51
N ARG A 414 34.72 -4.96 -14.59
CA ARG A 414 34.65 -4.30 -15.90
C ARG A 414 33.22 -4.22 -16.42
N GLU A 415 32.43 -5.28 -16.28
CA GLU A 415 31.02 -5.28 -16.71
C GLU A 415 30.19 -4.24 -15.95
N ILE A 416 30.32 -4.18 -14.62
CA ILE A 416 29.57 -3.27 -13.75
C ILE A 416 29.89 -1.80 -14.08
N PHE A 417 31.18 -1.45 -14.12
CA PHE A 417 31.60 -0.06 -14.22
C PHE A 417 31.69 0.47 -15.65
N SER A 418 31.75 -0.40 -16.68
CA SER A 418 31.75 0.06 -18.08
C SER A 418 30.41 0.66 -18.50
N ALA A 419 29.30 0.17 -17.96
CA ALA A 419 27.97 0.60 -18.37
C ALA A 419 27.50 1.94 -17.78
N SER A 420 27.96 2.30 -16.57
CA SER A 420 27.63 3.57 -15.90
C SER A 420 28.06 4.81 -16.71
N LEU A 421 29.00 4.63 -17.66
CA LEU A 421 29.56 5.68 -18.50
C LEU A 421 28.93 5.76 -19.90
N GLU A 422 28.24 4.72 -20.36
CA GLU A 422 27.64 4.69 -21.71
C GLU A 422 26.25 5.33 -21.77
N SER A 423 25.50 5.32 -20.66
CA SER A 423 24.14 5.88 -20.63
C SER A 423 24.09 7.41 -20.49
N LYS A 424 25.23 8.08 -20.24
CA LYS A 424 25.31 9.54 -20.04
C LYS A 424 25.81 10.27 -21.28
N THR A 425 25.23 11.44 -21.55
CA THR A 425 25.72 12.32 -22.61
C THR A 425 27.11 12.86 -22.25
N VAL A 426 27.93 13.17 -23.26
CA VAL A 426 29.26 13.77 -23.06
C VAL A 426 29.19 15.04 -22.23
N LYS A 427 28.14 15.84 -22.46
CA LYS A 427 27.91 17.09 -21.73
C LYS A 427 27.63 16.85 -20.24
N ASP A 428 26.78 15.87 -19.91
CA ASP A 428 26.48 15.54 -18.51
C ASP A 428 27.71 14.96 -17.79
N LEU A 429 28.48 14.14 -18.50
CA LEU A 429 29.75 13.60 -18.01
C LEU A 429 30.76 14.73 -17.74
N LEU A 430 30.91 15.67 -18.68
CA LEU A 430 31.83 16.79 -18.57
C LEU A 430 31.44 17.74 -17.42
N LEU A 431 30.15 17.91 -17.14
CA LEU A 431 29.66 18.80 -16.09
C LEU A 431 29.57 18.14 -14.70
N SER A 432 29.78 16.83 -14.60
CA SER A 432 29.60 16.03 -13.37
C SER A 432 30.46 16.49 -12.19
N ASP A 433 31.78 16.68 -12.38
CA ASP A 433 32.68 17.32 -11.41
C ASP A 433 33.52 18.42 -12.09
N TYR A 434 32.82 19.36 -12.72
CA TYR A 434 33.39 20.54 -13.36
C TYR A 434 33.67 21.67 -12.35
N LYS A 435 34.85 22.30 -12.44
CA LYS A 435 35.20 23.50 -11.64
C LYS A 435 35.99 24.51 -12.45
N GLU A 436 35.71 25.79 -12.20
CA GLU A 436 36.39 26.94 -12.78
C GLU A 436 37.44 27.48 -11.82
N PHE A 437 38.58 27.91 -12.36
CA PHE A 437 39.67 28.51 -11.60
C PHE A 437 40.19 29.74 -12.33
N HIS A 438 40.58 30.74 -11.54
CA HIS A 438 41.27 31.93 -12.03
C HIS A 438 42.66 31.95 -11.40
N ILE A 439 43.71 31.77 -12.20
CA ILE A 439 45.10 31.66 -11.72
C ILE A 439 45.96 32.64 -12.52
N ALA A 440 46.57 33.61 -11.85
CA ALA A 440 47.52 34.56 -12.44
C ALA A 440 47.04 35.25 -13.73
N GLY A 441 45.74 35.58 -13.83
CA GLY A 441 45.14 36.22 -15.01
C GLY A 441 44.67 35.25 -16.11
N HIS A 442 44.83 33.93 -15.91
CA HIS A 442 44.30 32.90 -16.78
C HIS A 442 43.01 32.30 -16.21
N ASP A 443 41.95 32.31 -17.02
CA ASP A 443 40.70 31.60 -16.74
C ASP A 443 40.80 30.18 -17.27
N LEU A 444 40.64 29.18 -16.39
CA LEU A 444 40.65 27.77 -16.75
C LEU A 444 39.52 26.98 -16.11
N ALA A 445 39.20 25.85 -16.73
CA ALA A 445 38.25 24.88 -16.19
C ALA A 445 38.84 23.48 -16.09
N VAL A 446 38.56 22.77 -15.00
CA VAL A 446 38.98 21.37 -14.80
C VAL A 446 37.78 20.50 -14.41
N SER A 447 37.44 19.55 -15.28
CA SER A 447 36.47 18.50 -15.03
C SER A 447 37.16 17.19 -14.65
N GLN A 448 36.53 16.40 -13.79
CA GLN A 448 37.03 15.09 -13.39
C GLN A 448 35.93 14.02 -13.52
N ILE A 449 36.21 12.99 -14.31
CA ILE A 449 35.38 11.78 -14.45
C ILE A 449 36.18 10.64 -13.85
N THR A 450 35.62 9.95 -12.87
CA THR A 450 36.20 8.71 -12.35
C THR A 450 35.67 7.54 -13.16
N CYS A 451 36.54 6.72 -13.72
CA CYS A 451 36.19 5.57 -14.55
C CYS A 451 37.10 4.37 -14.22
N VAL A 452 36.74 3.19 -14.73
CA VAL A 452 37.58 1.98 -14.65
C VAL A 452 38.25 1.61 -15.97
N ASP A 453 37.87 2.30 -17.05
CA ASP A 453 38.32 2.02 -18.42
C ASP A 453 38.49 3.36 -19.16
N SER A 454 39.60 4.03 -18.84
CA SER A 454 39.99 5.26 -19.53
C SER A 454 40.25 5.07 -21.04
N PRO A 455 40.80 3.93 -21.53
CA PRO A 455 40.89 3.66 -22.97
C PRO A 455 39.56 3.72 -23.71
N ARG A 456 38.49 3.11 -23.18
CA ARG A 456 37.16 3.16 -23.82
C ARG A 456 36.57 4.57 -23.83
N MET A 457 36.81 5.36 -22.78
CA MET A 457 36.40 6.77 -22.75
C MET A 457 37.16 7.64 -23.76
N LEU A 458 38.43 7.31 -24.02
CA LEU A 458 39.24 7.94 -25.05
C LEU A 458 38.71 7.66 -26.47
N GLU A 459 37.93 6.60 -26.71
CA GLU A 459 37.29 6.39 -28.03
C GLU A 459 36.32 7.53 -28.37
N ARG A 460 35.73 8.16 -27.36
CA ARG A 460 34.84 9.35 -27.47
C ARG A 460 35.59 10.68 -27.40
N LYS A 461 36.93 10.68 -27.53
CA LYS A 461 37.78 11.88 -27.38
C LYS A 461 37.30 13.06 -28.21
N GLU A 462 36.94 12.84 -29.48
CA GLU A 462 36.52 13.92 -30.37
C GLU A 462 35.19 14.57 -29.93
N GLU A 463 34.27 13.79 -29.36
CA GLU A 463 33.03 14.33 -28.77
C GLU A 463 33.33 15.17 -27.53
N PHE A 464 34.22 14.69 -26.63
CA PHE A 464 34.67 15.46 -25.47
C PHE A 464 35.34 16.77 -25.88
N LEU A 465 36.25 16.74 -26.87
CA LEU A 465 36.92 17.93 -27.37
C LEU A 465 35.93 18.93 -28.00
N ALA A 466 34.91 18.45 -28.72
CA ALA A 466 33.88 19.33 -29.30
C ALA A 466 33.08 20.08 -28.23
N GLU A 467 32.60 19.38 -27.20
CA GLU A 467 31.87 20.00 -26.08
C GLU A 467 32.76 20.90 -25.23
N MET A 468 34.00 20.50 -24.97
CA MET A 468 34.98 21.33 -24.26
C MET A 468 35.27 22.62 -25.04
N ARG A 469 35.37 22.59 -26.38
CA ARG A 469 35.59 23.79 -27.22
C ARG A 469 34.39 24.72 -27.15
N ALA A 470 33.18 24.19 -27.29
CA ALA A 470 31.95 24.96 -27.19
C ALA A 470 31.84 25.67 -25.82
N LEU A 471 32.17 24.96 -24.74
CA LEU A 471 32.13 25.53 -23.38
C LEU A 471 33.24 26.56 -23.14
N ALA A 472 34.45 26.31 -23.66
CA ALA A 472 35.57 27.25 -23.58
C ALA A 472 35.29 28.56 -24.34
N GLU A 473 34.73 28.50 -25.55
CA GLU A 473 34.34 29.68 -26.32
C GLU A 473 33.19 30.46 -25.65
N GLN A 474 32.19 29.76 -25.11
CA GLN A 474 31.05 30.38 -24.44
C GLN A 474 31.46 31.18 -23.21
N LYS A 475 32.43 30.68 -22.45
CA LYS A 475 32.85 31.25 -21.15
C LYS A 475 34.19 31.98 -21.17
N GLY A 476 34.89 31.97 -22.31
CA GLY A 476 36.17 32.67 -22.49
C GLY A 476 37.35 32.01 -21.77
N PHE A 477 37.36 30.68 -21.60
CA PHE A 477 38.47 29.99 -20.95
C PHE A 477 39.72 29.94 -21.84
N SER A 478 40.86 30.29 -21.25
CA SER A 478 42.17 30.15 -21.89
C SER A 478 42.68 28.71 -21.89
N MET A 479 42.19 27.87 -20.97
CA MET A 479 42.55 26.46 -20.87
C MET A 479 41.41 25.63 -20.29
N MET A 480 41.20 24.42 -20.79
CA MET A 480 40.27 23.45 -20.21
C MET A 480 40.91 22.07 -20.12
N ILE A 481 40.75 21.39 -18.98
CA ILE A 481 41.31 20.07 -18.69
C ILE A 481 40.17 19.14 -18.28
N LEU A 482 40.09 17.98 -18.91
CA LEU A 482 39.26 16.86 -18.49
C LEU A 482 40.16 15.74 -17.97
N MET A 483 39.96 15.36 -16.71
CA MET A 483 40.63 14.26 -16.05
C MET A 483 39.75 13.01 -16.13
N LEU A 484 40.14 12.01 -16.91
CA LEU A 484 39.60 10.65 -16.86
C LEU A 484 40.43 9.85 -15.86
N THR A 485 40.03 9.88 -14.59
CA THR A 485 40.74 9.21 -13.50
C THR A 485 40.38 7.72 -13.49
N ASP A 486 41.33 6.90 -13.93
CA ASP A 486 41.19 5.46 -14.01
C ASP A 486 41.61 4.81 -12.69
N VAL A 487 40.63 4.28 -11.96
CA VAL A 487 40.88 3.64 -10.66
C VAL A 487 41.60 2.31 -10.77
N LEU A 488 41.51 1.62 -11.92
CA LEU A 488 42.22 0.35 -12.14
C LEU A 488 43.67 0.57 -12.54
N MET A 489 43.94 1.57 -13.39
CA MET A 489 45.31 1.90 -13.81
C MET A 489 46.07 2.79 -12.82
N GLU A 490 45.44 3.20 -11.72
CA GLU A 490 46.01 4.10 -10.70
C GLU A 490 46.62 5.36 -11.32
N GLY A 491 45.89 5.99 -12.24
CA GLY A 491 46.36 7.17 -12.95
C GLY A 491 45.23 7.89 -13.67
N THR A 492 45.53 9.08 -14.19
CA THR A 492 44.55 9.89 -14.91
C THR A 492 44.98 10.09 -16.34
N GLN A 493 44.10 9.76 -17.28
CA GLN A 493 44.21 10.24 -18.65
C GLN A 493 43.65 11.67 -18.72
N ILE A 494 44.47 12.62 -19.15
CA ILE A 494 44.04 14.00 -19.40
C ILE A 494 43.67 14.17 -20.87
N ILE A 495 42.53 14.83 -21.11
CA ILE A 495 42.17 15.48 -22.38
C ILE A 495 42.21 16.99 -22.12
N TYR A 496 42.89 17.79 -22.95
CA TYR A 496 43.01 19.24 -22.71
C TYR A 496 42.81 20.09 -23.96
N LEU A 497 42.37 21.32 -23.74
CA LEU A 497 42.36 22.43 -24.70
C LEU A 497 43.26 23.53 -24.15
N GLY A 498 44.29 23.90 -24.89
CA GLY A 498 45.30 24.88 -24.47
C GLY A 498 46.63 24.64 -25.18
N ASP A 499 47.67 25.32 -24.74
CA ASP A 499 49.03 25.22 -25.30
C ASP A 499 49.77 23.98 -24.78
N ASP A 500 50.34 23.21 -25.70
CA ASP A 500 51.13 22.00 -25.43
C ASP A 500 52.36 22.31 -24.57
N GLU A 501 52.99 23.49 -24.73
CA GLU A 501 54.16 23.88 -23.94
C GLU A 501 53.81 24.07 -22.46
N ILE A 502 52.63 24.64 -22.17
CA ILE A 502 52.17 24.86 -20.79
C ILE A 502 51.89 23.51 -20.11
N ILE A 503 51.22 22.59 -20.80
CA ILE A 503 50.93 21.26 -20.28
C ILE A 503 52.22 20.45 -20.07
N HIS A 504 53.15 20.54 -21.01
CA HIS A 504 54.45 19.88 -20.89
C HIS A 504 55.24 20.39 -19.68
N GLN A 505 55.31 21.70 -19.48
CA GLN A 505 56.01 22.32 -18.36
C GLN A 505 55.34 22.02 -17.02
N ALA A 506 54.00 22.01 -16.95
CA ALA A 506 53.27 21.76 -15.71
C ALA A 506 53.41 20.32 -15.21
N PHE A 507 53.39 19.33 -16.11
CA PHE A 507 53.37 17.91 -15.74
C PHE A 507 54.63 17.14 -16.07
N ASN A 508 55.59 17.75 -16.77
CA ASN A 508 56.83 17.13 -17.24
C ASN A 508 56.60 15.85 -18.08
N VAL A 509 55.51 15.83 -18.85
CA VAL A 509 55.13 14.75 -19.77
C VAL A 509 54.85 15.38 -21.13
N MET A 510 55.36 14.80 -22.21
CA MET A 510 55.08 15.30 -23.56
C MET A 510 53.63 14.95 -23.95
N PRO A 511 52.76 15.93 -24.20
CA PRO A 511 51.41 15.63 -24.64
C PRO A 511 51.41 15.12 -26.09
N LYS A 512 50.38 14.36 -26.45
CA LYS A 512 50.15 13.87 -27.80
C LYS A 512 48.65 13.91 -28.11
N ASP A 513 48.29 14.53 -29.24
CA ASP A 513 46.92 14.58 -29.76
C ASP A 513 45.89 15.13 -28.74
N ASN A 514 46.25 16.22 -28.04
CA ASN A 514 45.48 16.84 -26.95
C ASN A 514 45.27 15.96 -25.71
N THR A 515 46.13 14.95 -25.52
CA THR A 515 46.04 14.04 -24.38
C THR A 515 47.40 13.75 -23.74
N LEU A 516 47.38 13.35 -22.47
CA LEU A 516 48.54 12.77 -21.78
C LEU A 516 48.08 11.83 -20.67
N PHE A 517 48.93 10.89 -20.26
CA PHE A 517 48.68 10.02 -19.11
C PHE A 517 49.54 10.45 -17.93
N LEU A 518 48.91 10.60 -16.76
CA LEU A 518 49.56 10.95 -15.51
C LEU A 518 49.47 9.79 -14.50
N PRO A 519 50.55 9.01 -14.30
CA PRO A 519 50.54 7.93 -13.33
C PRO A 519 50.44 8.47 -11.90
N LYS A 520 49.65 7.79 -11.05
CA LYS A 520 49.42 8.12 -9.63
C LYS A 520 48.78 9.49 -9.36
N VAL A 521 48.25 10.14 -10.40
CA VAL A 521 47.47 11.37 -10.27
C VAL A 521 46.00 10.99 -10.21
N MET A 522 45.36 11.33 -9.08
CA MET A 522 43.95 11.02 -8.82
C MET A 522 43.17 12.24 -8.32
N SER A 523 43.88 13.30 -7.87
CA SER A 523 43.26 14.47 -7.24
C SER A 523 43.54 15.74 -8.01
N ARG A 524 42.47 16.33 -8.59
CA ARG A 524 42.52 17.67 -9.17
C ARG A 524 43.15 18.69 -8.21
N LYS A 525 42.63 18.79 -6.98
CA LYS A 525 43.01 19.85 -6.02
C LYS A 525 44.43 19.72 -5.49
N LYS A 526 44.92 18.49 -5.28
CA LYS A 526 46.22 18.26 -4.65
C LYS A 526 47.36 18.10 -5.67
N GLN A 527 47.06 17.65 -6.88
CA GLN A 527 48.08 17.19 -7.82
C GLN A 527 48.03 17.88 -9.19
N VAL A 528 46.89 18.45 -9.60
CA VAL A 528 46.74 19.11 -10.91
C VAL A 528 46.77 20.63 -10.78
N ILE A 529 45.92 21.21 -9.92
CA ILE A 529 45.86 22.66 -9.72
C ILE A 529 47.19 23.21 -9.19
N PRO A 530 47.86 22.62 -8.18
CA PRO A 530 49.12 23.17 -7.68
C PRO A 530 50.24 23.22 -8.73
N MET A 531 50.27 22.24 -9.65
CA MET A 531 51.27 22.20 -10.73
C MET A 531 51.04 23.32 -11.75
N LEU A 532 49.79 23.60 -12.09
CA LEU A 532 49.42 24.72 -12.96
C LEU A 532 49.64 26.07 -12.26
N SER A 533 49.34 26.17 -10.97
CA SER A 533 49.62 27.37 -10.18
C SER A 533 51.10 27.68 -10.06
N ALA A 534 51.96 26.66 -9.87
CA ALA A 534 53.41 26.85 -9.75
C ALA A 534 54.07 27.29 -11.07
N LEU A 535 53.42 27.07 -12.21
CA LEU A 535 53.92 27.50 -13.52
C LEU A 535 53.66 28.98 -13.79
N TRP A 536 52.49 29.49 -13.36
CA TRP A 536 52.07 30.87 -13.61
C TRP A 536 52.29 31.83 -12.42
N GLY A 537 52.74 31.34 -11.27
CA GLY A 537 52.84 32.09 -10.00
C GLY A 537 54.20 32.00 -9.33
#